data_AF-A0A6G0YVE4-F1
#
_entry.id   AF-A0A6G0YVE4-F1
#
_cell.length_a   1.000
_cell.length_b   1.000
_cell.length_c   1.000
_cell.angle_alpha   90.00
_cell.angle_beta   90.00
_cell.angle_gamma   90.00
#
_symmetry.space_group_name_H-M   'P 1'
#
loop_
_entity.id
_entity.type
_entity.pdbx_description
1 polymer ?
#
loop_
_entity_poly.entity_id
_entity_poly.type
_entity_poly.pdbx_seq_one_letter_code
_entity_poly.pdbx_strand_id
1 'polypeptide(L)'
;MESGCSSGEKPKNLTNDDLFNLLRGEAVMKPLSVESRHFLLKKIREKHNEYEWSSEFESLVLNLVHTFTISLHRKWSQCNRTITVFTKKHSEWLKKEFILPTLPSQMNYKTVGRPKKNFETCTERIKKQKISNVVKSFTSPELTYAVTSKMHKSGKRSAALLFKELTSSPNRALKMRKSLKNTNIISLPIPYSPNEAVAFIMDNNLTKKQYTNIRIGSKARNSNIYPSYDKVLIAKKQCYPNNVIITECSAEIPLQDLLNHTAQRILQIPSVQSMNINIEKCELLSKWGCDGSNGQSQYRINFDSSTKQSVTDSDMFMFSFVPLQMSCTIDDNKFIIWKNPRTSSTRFCRPIKFLLKKETAENTREEVNKVETQIDNLNTIDLIYNDGNLKVEHKLIFSMVDGKVCNSMTFTSSQTCYICGCTPKHANDIDKVLKLSTKPEHFKFGLSTLHAWIRFFECLLHVSYRLDFKTWQKT
;
A
#
# COMPACT_ATOMS: atom_id res chain seq x y z
N MET A 1 51.53 105.84 23.48
CA MET A 1 52.61 104.84 23.61
C MET A 1 52.17 103.82 24.63
N GLU A 2 52.44 102.55 24.35
CA GLU A 2 52.21 101.38 25.22
C GLU A 2 50.74 101.00 25.48
N SER A 3 50.12 100.35 24.50
CA SER A 3 49.06 99.37 24.78
C SER A 3 49.71 98.00 24.88
N GLY A 4 49.93 97.59 26.13
CA GLY A 4 50.54 96.34 26.53
C GLY A 4 49.83 95.11 25.99
N CYS A 5 50.67 94.12 25.69
CA CYS A 5 50.34 92.75 25.37
C CYS A 5 49.51 92.12 26.50
N SER A 6 48.21 91.90 26.29
CA SER A 6 47.45 90.93 27.10
C SER A 6 47.54 89.57 26.41
N SER A 7 48.36 88.70 27.01
CA SER A 7 48.46 87.28 26.73
C SER A 7 47.08 86.62 26.56
N GLY A 8 46.72 86.29 25.32
CA GLY A 8 45.58 85.42 25.03
C GLY A 8 45.88 84.01 25.53
N GLU A 9 45.30 83.64 26.68
CA GLU A 9 45.24 82.26 27.14
C GLU A 9 44.46 81.43 26.09
N LYS A 10 45.16 80.49 25.44
CA LYS A 10 44.52 79.48 24.58
C LYS A 10 43.51 78.68 25.41
N PRO A 11 42.27 78.43 24.94
CA PRO A 11 41.34 77.58 25.66
C PRO A 11 41.95 76.18 25.82
N LYS A 12 42.13 75.74 27.07
CA LYS A 12 42.67 74.41 27.40
C LYS A 12 41.76 73.33 26.79
N ASN A 13 42.29 72.52 25.88
CA ASN A 13 41.61 71.33 25.36
C ASN A 13 41.13 70.46 26.53
N LEU A 14 39.84 70.14 26.56
CA LEU A 14 39.25 69.23 27.53
C LEU A 14 39.79 67.81 27.30
N THR A 15 40.28 67.16 28.34
CA THR A 15 40.66 65.75 28.31
C THR A 15 39.56 64.86 28.90
N ASN A 16 39.63 63.56 28.62
CA ASN A 16 38.77 62.59 29.29
C ASN A 16 38.95 62.59 30.82
N ASP A 17 40.15 62.92 31.32
CA ASP A 17 40.40 63.08 32.75
C ASP A 17 39.64 64.27 33.35
N ASP A 18 39.59 65.40 32.64
CA ASP A 18 38.81 66.56 33.06
C ASP A 18 37.32 66.24 33.20
N LEU A 19 36.75 65.55 32.20
CA LEU A 19 35.35 65.14 32.21
C LEU A 19 35.05 64.11 33.30
N PHE A 20 35.99 63.21 33.56
CA PHE A 20 35.89 62.23 34.64
C PHE A 20 35.92 62.89 36.03
N ASN A 21 36.82 63.84 36.25
CA ASN A 21 36.91 64.58 37.51
C ASN A 21 35.70 65.49 37.73
N LEU A 22 35.13 66.08 36.66
CA LEU A 22 33.90 66.87 36.73
C LEU A 22 32.72 66.04 37.25
N LEU A 23 32.53 64.83 36.74
CA LEU A 23 31.47 63.94 37.22
C LEU A 23 31.71 63.42 38.65
N ARG A 24 32.98 63.32 39.08
CA ARG A 24 33.33 62.87 40.44
C ARG A 24 33.08 63.96 41.50
N GLY A 25 33.11 65.24 41.11
CA GLY A 25 32.83 66.36 42.00
C GLY A 25 31.37 66.48 42.43
N GLU A 26 30.43 65.94 41.63
CA GLU A 26 29.06 65.70 42.06
C GLU A 26 29.01 64.40 42.88
N ALA A 27 28.48 64.47 44.11
CA ALA A 27 28.57 63.43 45.13
C ALA A 27 27.96 62.05 44.77
N VAL A 28 27.45 61.83 43.55
CA VAL A 28 26.97 60.52 43.07
C VAL A 28 27.33 60.30 41.60
N MET A 29 28.43 59.61 41.34
CA MET A 29 28.86 59.17 40.00
C MET A 29 27.89 58.14 39.39
N LYS A 30 26.90 58.58 38.60
CA LYS A 30 26.08 57.73 37.73
C LYS A 30 26.32 58.06 36.25
N PRO A 31 27.45 57.61 35.64
CA PRO A 31 27.85 58.05 34.30
C PRO A 31 26.78 57.88 33.22
N LEU A 32 25.95 56.84 33.31
CA LEU A 32 24.91 56.53 32.32
C LEU A 32 23.60 57.31 32.51
N SER A 33 23.46 58.10 33.58
CA SER A 33 22.23 58.84 33.84
C SER A 33 22.03 59.97 32.83
N VAL A 34 20.78 60.37 32.63
CA VAL A 34 20.44 61.48 31.74
C VAL A 34 20.96 62.79 32.33
N GLU A 35 20.88 62.93 33.65
CA GLU A 35 21.33 64.07 34.43
C GLU A 35 22.84 64.29 34.28
N SER A 36 23.65 63.24 34.44
CA SER A 36 25.10 63.32 34.28
C SER A 36 25.53 63.72 32.86
N ARG A 37 24.77 63.31 31.83
CA ARG A 37 25.04 63.71 30.44
C ARG A 37 24.72 65.19 30.20
N HIS A 38 23.58 65.67 30.70
CA HIS A 38 23.23 67.09 30.60
C HIS A 38 24.15 67.97 31.44
N PHE A 39 24.59 67.50 32.61
CA PHE A 39 25.57 68.18 33.44
C PHE A 39 26.91 68.35 32.71
N LEU A 40 27.43 67.28 32.11
CA LEU A 40 28.66 67.37 31.30
C LEU A 40 28.50 68.30 30.10
N LEU A 41 27.37 68.24 29.39
CA LEU A 41 27.08 69.15 28.29
C LEU A 41 27.12 70.62 28.74
N LYS A 42 26.48 70.93 29.87
CA LYS A 42 26.49 72.27 30.47
C LYS A 42 27.90 72.73 30.82
N LYS A 43 28.71 71.86 31.43
CA LYS A 43 30.11 72.18 31.79
C LYS A 43 31.03 72.35 30.59
N ILE A 44 30.83 71.57 29.53
CA ILE A 44 31.56 71.74 28.26
C ILE A 44 31.17 73.09 27.63
N ARG A 45 29.87 73.43 27.64
CA ARG A 45 29.38 74.73 27.14
C ARG A 45 29.96 75.92 27.92
N GLU A 46 29.97 75.85 29.25
CA GLU A 46 30.57 76.87 30.12
C GLU A 46 32.08 77.06 29.84
N LYS A 47 32.82 76.00 29.54
CA LYS A 47 34.26 76.08 29.25
C LYS A 47 34.60 76.61 27.87
N HIS A 48 33.72 76.44 26.89
CA HIS A 48 33.98 76.85 25.50
C HIS A 48 33.48 78.27 25.18
N ASN A 49 32.92 79.01 26.15
CA ASN A 49 32.54 80.44 26.04
C ASN A 49 31.69 80.82 24.81
N GLU A 50 30.99 79.86 24.20
CA GLU A 50 30.10 80.09 23.07
C GLU A 50 28.64 80.12 23.55
N TYR A 51 28.01 81.29 23.48
CA TYR A 51 26.66 81.48 23.99
C TYR A 51 25.56 80.90 23.06
N GLU A 52 25.87 80.58 21.80
CA GLU A 52 24.89 80.04 20.83
C GLU A 52 25.40 78.77 20.14
N TRP A 53 24.92 77.60 20.58
CA TRP A 53 25.03 76.35 19.83
C TRP A 53 23.74 76.13 19.04
N SER A 54 23.85 75.72 17.77
CA SER A 54 22.68 75.25 17.02
C SER A 54 22.15 73.94 17.61
N SER A 55 20.84 73.69 17.51
CA SER A 55 20.22 72.46 18.05
C SER A 55 20.83 71.17 17.47
N GLU A 56 21.31 71.23 16.23
CA GLU A 56 21.99 70.12 15.56
C GLU A 56 23.38 69.88 16.14
N PHE A 57 24.14 70.95 16.40
CA PHE A 57 25.46 70.85 17.03
C PHE A 57 25.35 70.36 18.47
N GLU A 58 24.39 70.86 19.25
CA GLU A 58 24.14 70.40 20.62
C GLU A 58 23.81 68.90 20.67
N SER A 59 23.01 68.41 19.72
CA SER A 59 22.70 66.98 19.59
C SER A 59 23.95 66.14 19.26
N LEU A 60 24.83 66.63 18.38
CA LEU A 60 26.10 65.96 18.06
C LEU A 60 27.04 65.88 19.28
N VAL A 61 27.18 66.98 20.03
CA VAL A 61 28.00 67.00 21.25
C VAL A 61 27.39 66.09 22.32
N LEU A 62 26.06 66.08 22.49
CA LEU A 62 25.39 65.20 23.43
C LEU A 62 25.58 63.71 23.10
N ASN A 63 25.62 63.34 21.81
CA ASN A 63 25.97 61.99 21.38
C ASN A 63 27.44 61.62 21.67
N LEU A 64 28.37 62.57 21.54
CA LEU A 64 29.77 62.35 21.94
C LEU A 64 29.90 62.17 23.45
N VAL A 65 29.23 63.00 24.25
CA VAL A 65 29.16 62.86 25.72
C VAL A 65 28.54 61.51 26.09
N HIS A 66 27.52 61.06 25.36
CA HIS A 66 26.93 59.74 25.57
C HIS A 66 27.92 58.61 25.29
N THR A 67 28.70 58.71 24.21
CA THR A 67 29.73 57.72 23.87
C THR A 67 30.84 57.68 24.92
N PHE A 68 31.27 58.86 25.40
CA PHE A 68 32.23 58.99 26.50
C PHE A 68 31.70 58.33 27.78
N THR A 69 30.47 58.62 28.18
CA THR A 69 29.87 58.07 29.42
C THR A 69 29.70 56.55 29.38
N ILE A 70 29.38 55.97 28.23
CA ILE A 70 29.37 54.50 28.05
C ILE A 70 30.78 53.93 28.21
N SER A 71 31.78 54.52 27.54
CA SER A 71 33.17 54.08 27.64
C SER A 71 33.70 54.19 29.07
N LEU A 72 33.39 55.30 29.74
CA LEU A 72 33.73 55.55 31.14
C LEU A 72 33.09 54.49 32.04
N HIS A 73 31.78 54.26 31.92
CA HIS A 73 31.08 53.27 32.75
C HIS A 73 31.70 51.88 32.63
N ARG A 74 32.00 51.44 31.40
CA ARG A 74 32.62 50.13 31.14
C ARG A 74 34.01 50.03 31.77
N LYS A 75 34.88 51.03 31.55
CA LYS A 75 36.26 51.05 32.07
C LYS A 75 36.30 51.20 33.59
N TRP A 76 35.39 51.99 34.16
CA TRP A 76 35.23 52.20 35.60
C TRP A 76 34.76 50.92 36.30
N SER A 77 33.78 50.22 35.71
CA SER A 77 33.29 48.93 36.22
C SER A 77 34.38 47.85 36.20
N GLN A 78 35.19 47.78 35.13
CA GLN A 78 36.32 46.84 35.02
C GLN A 78 37.44 47.05 36.05
N CYS A 79 37.49 48.22 36.68
CA CYS A 79 38.45 48.53 37.74
C CYS A 79 37.83 48.42 39.14
N ASN A 80 36.68 47.74 39.26
CA ASN A 80 35.88 47.63 40.49
C ASN A 80 35.56 49.00 41.13
N ARG A 81 35.51 50.07 40.32
CA ARG A 81 35.28 51.45 40.76
C ARG A 81 36.36 51.97 41.74
N THR A 82 37.57 51.42 41.69
CA THR A 82 38.71 51.87 42.50
C THR A 82 39.56 52.88 41.73
N ILE A 83 39.69 54.10 42.27
CA ILE A 83 40.34 55.24 41.60
C ILE A 83 41.80 54.98 41.24
N THR A 84 42.59 54.46 42.18
CA THR A 84 44.03 54.21 42.01
C THR A 84 44.32 53.16 40.93
N VAL A 85 43.44 52.16 40.82
CA VAL A 85 43.51 51.12 39.79
C VAL A 85 43.11 51.69 38.43
N PHE A 86 42.06 52.50 38.39
CA PHE A 86 41.55 53.09 37.16
C PHE A 86 42.54 54.08 36.53
N THR A 87 43.10 54.99 37.32
CA THR A 87 44.09 55.98 36.82
C THR A 87 45.37 55.31 36.34
N LYS A 88 45.81 54.22 36.99
CA LYS A 88 46.98 53.44 36.56
C LYS A 88 46.71 52.64 35.28
N LYS A 89 45.57 51.96 35.18
CA LYS A 89 45.24 51.05 34.07
C LYS A 89 44.77 51.77 32.80
N HIS A 90 44.19 52.96 32.93
CA HIS A 90 43.61 53.71 31.80
C HIS A 90 44.20 55.11 31.64
N SER A 91 45.45 55.30 32.08
CA SER A 91 46.19 56.57 32.00
C SER A 91 46.22 57.16 30.59
N GLU A 92 46.49 56.35 29.57
CA GLU A 92 46.51 56.79 28.17
C GLU A 92 45.12 57.25 27.68
N TRP A 93 44.05 56.58 28.12
CA TRP A 93 42.69 56.95 27.75
C TRP A 93 42.24 58.24 28.43
N LEU A 94 42.67 58.47 29.67
CA LEU A 94 42.39 59.69 30.43
C LEU A 94 43.11 60.91 29.84
N LYS A 95 44.34 60.73 29.34
CA LYS A 95 45.10 61.78 28.63
C LYS A 95 44.57 62.12 27.25
N LYS A 96 43.64 61.33 26.69
CA LYS A 96 43.09 61.58 25.36
C LYS A 96 42.23 62.84 25.37
N GLU A 97 42.47 63.72 24.40
CA GLU A 97 41.66 64.93 24.20
C GLU A 97 40.23 64.59 23.77
N PHE A 98 39.27 65.30 24.34
CA PHE A 98 37.87 65.27 23.98
C PHE A 98 37.61 66.35 22.91
N ILE A 99 37.61 65.92 21.65
CA ILE A 99 37.51 66.81 20.48
C ILE A 99 36.03 67.02 20.12
N LEU A 100 35.62 68.28 19.96
CA LEU A 100 34.28 68.64 19.50
C LEU A 100 34.13 68.41 17.97
N PRO A 101 32.93 68.02 17.49
CA PRO A 101 32.74 67.69 16.07
C PRO A 101 32.69 68.95 15.20
N THR A 102 33.45 69.01 14.11
CA THR A 102 33.28 70.06 13.08
C THR A 102 32.10 69.74 12.17
N LEU A 103 31.20 70.71 11.95
CA LEU A 103 30.02 70.58 11.07
C LEU A 103 30.44 70.10 9.66
N PRO A 104 30.02 68.90 9.21
CA PRO A 104 30.44 68.36 7.91
C PRO A 104 29.55 68.85 6.77
N SER A 105 30.18 69.39 5.72
CA SER A 105 29.58 69.56 4.41
C SER A 105 29.39 68.20 3.70
N GLN A 106 28.12 67.90 3.39
CA GLN A 106 27.57 66.94 2.43
C GLN A 106 28.43 65.71 2.04
N MET A 107 28.03 64.52 2.53
CA MET A 107 28.37 63.24 1.89
C MET A 107 27.16 62.30 1.76
N ASN A 108 27.09 61.64 0.60
CA ASN A 108 26.10 60.65 0.17
C ASN A 108 26.05 59.40 1.07
N TYR A 109 24.87 59.06 1.61
CA TYR A 109 24.65 57.82 2.35
C TYR A 109 24.37 56.62 1.43
N LYS A 110 25.18 55.56 1.54
CA LYS A 110 24.78 54.20 1.14
C LYS A 110 23.70 53.71 2.13
N THR A 111 22.48 53.46 1.69
CA THR A 111 21.41 52.92 2.53
C THR A 111 21.73 51.49 2.98
N VAL A 112 22.11 51.32 4.24
CA VAL A 112 22.28 50.01 4.88
C VAL A 112 20.90 49.52 5.34
N GLY A 113 20.22 48.75 4.48
CA GLY A 113 18.91 48.17 4.77
C GLY A 113 18.96 46.65 4.91
N ARG A 114 18.05 46.08 5.72
CA ARG A 114 17.88 44.62 5.87
C ARG A 114 17.63 43.95 4.50
N PRO A 115 18.33 42.86 4.14
CA PRO A 115 18.12 42.16 2.88
C PRO A 115 16.67 41.75 2.69
N LYS A 116 16.06 42.10 1.54
CA LYS A 116 14.69 41.74 1.22
C LYS A 116 14.60 40.24 0.94
N LYS A 117 13.88 39.50 1.78
CA LYS A 117 13.55 38.08 1.52
C LYS A 117 12.69 37.94 0.26
N ASN A 118 12.84 36.81 -0.45
CA ASN A 118 11.99 36.43 -1.58
C ASN A 118 10.50 36.38 -1.14
N PHE A 119 9.57 36.72 -2.04
CA PHE A 119 8.14 36.76 -1.76
C PHE A 119 7.60 35.40 -1.29
N GLU A 120 8.07 34.31 -1.90
CA GLU A 120 7.63 32.94 -1.58
C GLU A 120 7.99 32.53 -0.15
N THR A 121 9.15 32.97 0.35
CA THR A 121 9.68 32.61 1.68
C THR A 121 9.26 33.59 2.79
N CYS A 122 8.45 34.59 2.46
CA CYS A 122 7.90 35.52 3.45
C CYS A 122 6.66 34.95 4.16
N THR A 123 6.40 35.42 5.38
CA THR A 123 5.13 35.13 6.07
C THR A 123 3.96 35.88 5.41
N GLU A 124 2.73 35.38 5.59
CA GLU A 124 1.52 35.97 4.99
C GLU A 124 1.33 37.45 5.34
N ARG A 125 1.67 37.86 6.57
CA ARG A 125 1.64 39.28 6.98
C ARG A 125 2.57 40.14 6.11
N ILE A 126 3.79 39.67 5.87
CA ILE A 126 4.79 40.38 5.05
C ILE A 126 4.39 40.36 3.57
N LYS A 127 3.85 39.24 3.07
CA LYS A 127 3.34 39.15 1.69
C LYS A 127 2.23 40.18 1.45
N LYS A 128 1.24 40.26 2.35
CA LYS A 128 0.15 41.25 2.30
C LYS A 128 0.67 42.68 2.32
N GLN A 129 1.66 42.98 3.18
CA GLN A 129 2.27 44.30 3.24
C GLN A 129 2.99 44.66 1.92
N LYS A 130 3.74 43.71 1.33
CA LYS A 130 4.44 43.89 0.07
C LYS A 130 3.50 44.14 -1.12
N ILE A 131 2.35 43.46 -1.17
CA ILE A 131 1.36 43.64 -2.24
C ILE A 131 0.34 44.76 -1.95
N SER A 132 0.40 45.40 -0.79
CA SER A 132 -0.60 46.40 -0.40
C SER A 132 -0.69 47.55 -1.40
N ASN A 133 0.42 47.96 -1.99
CA ASN A 133 0.42 49.01 -3.00
C ASN A 133 -0.27 48.50 -4.27
N VAL A 134 0.05 47.28 -4.71
CA VAL A 134 -0.56 46.67 -5.91
C VAL A 134 -2.08 46.51 -5.75
N VAL A 135 -2.55 46.06 -4.58
CA VAL A 135 -3.99 45.88 -4.32
C VAL A 135 -4.74 47.21 -4.24
N LYS A 136 -4.09 48.28 -3.74
CA LYS A 136 -4.68 49.62 -3.67
C LYS A 136 -4.68 50.34 -5.01
N SER A 137 -3.68 50.08 -5.85
CA SER A 137 -3.47 50.78 -7.13
C SER A 137 -4.27 50.20 -8.29
N PHE A 138 -4.72 48.95 -8.23
CA PHE A 138 -5.40 48.28 -9.35
C PHE A 138 -6.76 47.71 -8.93
N THR A 139 -7.69 47.70 -9.88
CA THR A 139 -9.04 47.15 -9.70
C THR A 139 -9.06 45.62 -9.80
N SER A 140 -10.10 44.99 -9.25
CA SER A 140 -10.26 43.53 -9.30
C SER A 140 -10.26 42.95 -10.73
N PRO A 141 -10.90 43.55 -11.74
CA PRO A 141 -10.83 43.08 -13.12
C PRO A 141 -9.41 43.16 -13.72
N GLU A 142 -8.68 44.25 -13.47
CA GLU A 142 -7.31 44.43 -13.94
C GLU A 142 -6.36 43.39 -13.33
N LEU A 143 -6.49 43.13 -12.03
CA LEU A 143 -5.72 42.09 -11.35
C LEU A 143 -6.07 40.70 -11.88
N THR A 144 -7.35 40.43 -12.16
CA THR A 144 -7.82 39.15 -12.72
C THR A 144 -7.22 38.91 -14.12
N TYR A 145 -7.21 39.94 -14.96
CA TYR A 145 -6.61 39.89 -16.29
C TYR A 145 -5.08 39.73 -16.22
N ALA A 146 -4.42 40.48 -15.33
CA ALA A 146 -2.97 40.39 -15.12
C ALA A 146 -2.53 38.98 -14.69
N VAL A 147 -3.27 38.36 -13.76
CA VAL A 147 -3.02 36.98 -13.32
C VAL A 147 -3.19 35.99 -14.48
N THR A 148 -4.28 36.10 -15.24
CA THR A 148 -4.56 35.24 -16.40
C THR A 148 -3.46 35.36 -17.45
N SER A 149 -3.05 36.59 -17.78
CA SER A 149 -1.97 36.88 -18.74
C SER A 149 -0.62 36.32 -18.27
N LYS A 150 -0.29 36.45 -16.98
CA LYS A 150 0.94 35.88 -16.41
C LYS A 150 0.93 34.35 -16.46
N MET A 151 -0.21 33.72 -16.17
CA MET A 151 -0.36 32.26 -16.26
C MET A 151 -0.17 31.76 -17.70
N HIS A 152 -0.74 32.43 -18.70
CA HIS A 152 -0.50 32.12 -20.10
C HIS A 152 0.96 32.25 -20.50
N LYS A 153 1.62 33.37 -20.14
CA LYS A 153 3.05 33.58 -20.42
C LYS A 153 3.96 32.56 -19.73
N SER A 154 3.53 32.00 -18.60
CA SER A 154 4.25 30.94 -17.88
C SER A 154 3.97 29.51 -18.39
N GLY A 155 3.22 29.34 -19.48
CA GLY A 155 2.87 28.04 -20.05
C GLY A 155 1.72 27.32 -19.33
N LYS A 156 1.19 27.86 -18.23
CA LYS A 156 0.12 27.26 -17.41
C LYS A 156 -1.28 27.55 -17.98
N ARG A 157 -1.52 27.13 -19.21
CA ARG A 157 -2.77 27.42 -19.96
C ARG A 157 -4.03 26.88 -19.26
N SER A 158 -3.98 25.66 -18.73
CA SER A 158 -5.11 25.04 -18.03
C SER A 158 -5.49 25.80 -16.75
N ALA A 159 -4.50 26.30 -16.01
CA ALA A 159 -4.75 27.11 -14.81
C ALA A 159 -5.41 28.46 -15.15
N ALA A 160 -4.98 29.10 -16.24
CA ALA A 160 -5.58 30.34 -16.73
C ALA A 160 -7.05 30.14 -17.14
N LEU A 161 -7.37 29.03 -17.84
CA LEU A 161 -8.75 28.67 -18.20
C LEU A 161 -9.62 28.45 -16.95
N LEU A 162 -9.13 27.70 -15.96
CA LEU A 162 -9.85 27.48 -14.71
C LEU A 162 -10.08 28.77 -13.93
N PHE A 163 -9.08 29.65 -13.87
CA PHE A 163 -9.20 30.93 -13.20
C PHE A 163 -10.25 31.83 -13.88
N LYS A 164 -10.24 31.90 -15.22
CA LYS A 164 -11.24 32.64 -16.00
C LYS A 164 -12.65 32.09 -15.75
N GLU A 165 -12.80 30.76 -15.73
CA GLU A 165 -14.06 30.08 -15.44
C GLU A 165 -14.55 30.39 -14.02
N LEU A 166 -13.67 30.38 -13.01
CA LEU A 166 -14.00 30.72 -11.63
C LEU A 166 -14.56 32.15 -11.50
N THR A 167 -14.01 33.08 -12.27
CA THR A 167 -14.39 34.51 -12.23
C THR A 167 -15.56 34.87 -13.16
N SER A 168 -16.04 33.93 -13.97
CA SER A 168 -17.09 34.19 -14.99
C SER A 168 -18.46 34.57 -14.39
N SER A 169 -18.77 34.11 -13.17
CA SER A 169 -20.02 34.43 -12.47
C SER A 169 -19.82 34.36 -10.95
N PRO A 170 -20.47 35.23 -10.16
CA PRO A 170 -20.34 35.24 -8.69
C PRO A 170 -20.61 33.89 -8.02
N ASN A 171 -21.53 33.11 -8.61
CA ASN A 171 -21.93 31.80 -8.08
C ASN A 171 -21.14 30.62 -8.68
N ARG A 172 -20.30 30.85 -9.71
CA ARG A 172 -19.55 29.79 -10.38
C ARG A 172 -18.49 29.18 -9.46
N ALA A 173 -17.75 30.02 -8.74
CA ALA A 173 -16.80 29.58 -7.72
C ALA A 173 -17.48 28.76 -6.61
N LEU A 174 -18.69 29.15 -6.18
CA LEU A 174 -19.48 28.40 -5.20
C LEU A 174 -19.95 27.03 -5.74
N LYS A 175 -20.43 26.98 -6.99
CA LYS A 175 -20.83 25.71 -7.66
C LYS A 175 -19.62 24.77 -7.83
N MET A 176 -18.48 25.28 -8.28
CA MET A 176 -17.24 24.50 -8.40
C MET A 176 -16.76 24.00 -7.03
N ARG A 177 -16.82 24.83 -5.99
CA ARG A 177 -16.48 24.41 -4.62
C ARG A 177 -17.42 23.33 -4.09
N LYS A 178 -18.73 23.43 -4.33
CA LYS A 178 -19.71 22.40 -3.95
C LYS A 178 -19.43 21.09 -4.70
N SER A 179 -19.11 21.16 -5.98
CA SER A 179 -18.66 20.00 -6.76
C SER A 179 -17.39 19.37 -6.18
N LEU A 180 -16.37 20.18 -5.85
CA LEU A 180 -15.12 19.67 -5.23
C LEU A 180 -15.33 19.06 -3.83
N LYS A 181 -16.20 19.65 -3.01
CA LYS A 181 -16.55 19.08 -1.71
C LYS A 181 -17.31 17.77 -1.85
N ASN A 182 -18.16 17.64 -2.86
CA ASN A 182 -18.81 16.38 -3.20
C ASN A 182 -17.82 15.36 -3.78
N THR A 183 -16.79 15.76 -4.54
CA THR A 183 -15.77 14.80 -5.05
C THR A 183 -14.86 14.24 -3.98
N ASN A 184 -14.68 14.92 -2.85
CA ASN A 184 -13.96 14.34 -1.70
C ASN A 184 -14.80 13.28 -0.96
N ILE A 185 -16.11 13.17 -1.25
CA ILE A 185 -17.04 12.16 -0.68
C ILE A 185 -17.49 11.13 -1.73
N ILE A 186 -17.44 11.45 -3.03
CA ILE A 186 -17.69 10.49 -4.11
C ILE A 186 -16.39 9.71 -4.32
N SER A 187 -16.21 8.61 -3.58
CA SER A 187 -15.26 7.57 -3.96
C SER A 187 -15.54 7.20 -5.42
N LEU A 188 -14.59 7.50 -6.32
CA LEU A 188 -14.68 7.02 -7.70
C LEU A 188 -14.93 5.51 -7.67
N PRO A 189 -15.79 4.97 -8.56
CA PRO A 189 -16.06 3.54 -8.59
C PRO A 189 -14.74 2.76 -8.69
N ILE A 190 -14.49 1.86 -7.74
CA ILE A 190 -13.30 1.02 -7.74
C ILE A 190 -13.44 0.02 -8.89
N PRO A 191 -12.55 0.05 -9.90
CA PRO A 191 -12.63 -0.90 -11.00
C PRO A 191 -12.23 -2.30 -10.53
N TYR A 192 -12.85 -3.31 -11.11
CA TYR A 192 -12.44 -4.70 -10.97
C TYR A 192 -11.01 -4.88 -11.50
N SER A 193 -10.18 -5.57 -10.74
CA SER A 193 -8.96 -6.18 -11.27
C SER A 193 -9.30 -7.27 -12.30
N PRO A 194 -8.35 -7.66 -13.17
CA PRO A 194 -8.56 -8.76 -14.11
C PRO A 194 -8.99 -10.08 -13.43
N ASN A 195 -8.43 -10.39 -12.25
CA ASN A 195 -8.76 -11.60 -11.50
C ASN A 195 -10.17 -11.55 -10.90
N GLU A 196 -10.57 -10.41 -10.33
CA GLU A 196 -11.94 -10.24 -9.82
C GLU A 196 -12.96 -10.28 -10.96
N ALA A 197 -12.62 -9.76 -12.14
CA ALA A 197 -13.47 -9.88 -13.32
C ALA A 197 -13.60 -11.33 -13.83
N VAL A 198 -12.52 -12.13 -13.76
CA VAL A 198 -12.60 -13.58 -14.05
C VAL A 198 -13.54 -14.26 -13.05
N ALA A 199 -13.40 -13.98 -11.75
CA ALA A 199 -14.28 -14.52 -10.72
C ALA A 199 -15.74 -14.13 -10.98
N PHE A 200 -16.01 -12.85 -11.27
CA PHE A 200 -17.34 -12.34 -11.60
C PHE A 200 -17.97 -13.08 -12.80
N ILE A 201 -17.19 -13.35 -13.86
CA ILE A 201 -17.66 -14.13 -15.01
C ILE A 201 -18.04 -15.56 -14.61
N MET A 202 -17.20 -16.23 -13.81
CA MET A 202 -17.41 -17.63 -13.42
C MET A 202 -18.57 -17.78 -12.42
N ASP A 203 -18.64 -16.94 -11.39
CA ASP A 203 -19.69 -16.99 -10.38
C ASP A 203 -21.09 -16.74 -10.97
N ASN A 204 -21.17 -16.01 -12.10
CA ASN A 204 -22.41 -15.68 -12.79
C ASN A 204 -22.61 -16.45 -14.11
N ASN A 205 -21.75 -17.43 -14.44
CA ASN A 205 -21.80 -18.20 -15.68
C ASN A 205 -21.95 -17.34 -16.96
N LEU A 206 -21.24 -16.21 -17.02
CA LEU A 206 -21.38 -15.26 -18.12
C LEU A 206 -20.61 -15.71 -19.36
N THR A 207 -21.26 -15.61 -20.51
CA THR A 207 -20.58 -15.70 -21.81
C THR A 207 -19.72 -14.47 -22.07
N LYS A 208 -18.73 -14.57 -22.96
CA LYS A 208 -17.92 -13.44 -23.43
C LYS A 208 -18.80 -12.28 -23.92
N LYS A 209 -19.87 -12.58 -24.65
CA LYS A 209 -20.82 -11.59 -25.19
C LYS A 209 -21.56 -10.85 -24.08
N GLN A 210 -22.12 -11.58 -23.12
CA GLN A 210 -22.82 -10.99 -21.96
C GLN A 210 -21.89 -10.07 -21.15
N TYR A 211 -20.67 -10.54 -20.82
CA TYR A 211 -19.69 -9.71 -20.11
C TYR A 211 -19.34 -8.44 -20.89
N THR A 212 -19.15 -8.56 -22.20
CA THR A 212 -18.85 -7.42 -23.07
C THR A 212 -19.99 -6.41 -23.10
N ASN A 213 -21.24 -6.88 -23.16
CA ASN A 213 -22.43 -6.03 -23.11
C ASN A 213 -22.54 -5.29 -21.78
N ILE A 214 -22.32 -5.97 -20.65
CA ILE A 214 -22.30 -5.37 -19.31
C ILE A 214 -21.24 -4.26 -19.25
N ARG A 215 -20.03 -4.53 -19.74
CA ARG A 215 -18.95 -3.54 -19.78
C ARG A 215 -19.30 -2.32 -20.64
N ILE A 216 -19.83 -2.51 -21.84
CA ILE A 216 -20.24 -1.42 -22.73
C ILE A 216 -21.35 -0.59 -22.08
N GLY A 217 -22.35 -1.26 -21.49
CA GLY A 217 -23.43 -0.60 -20.76
C GLY A 217 -22.94 0.22 -19.57
N SER A 218 -21.97 -0.29 -18.81
CA SER A 218 -21.34 0.43 -17.71
C SER A 218 -20.57 1.66 -18.20
N LYS A 219 -19.78 1.50 -19.28
CA LYS A 219 -19.01 2.59 -19.90
C LYS A 219 -19.91 3.71 -20.43
N ALA A 220 -21.04 3.37 -21.06
CA ALA A 220 -22.02 4.33 -21.55
C ALA A 220 -22.62 5.20 -20.43
N ARG A 221 -22.56 4.74 -19.18
CA ARG A 221 -23.01 5.46 -17.98
C ARG A 221 -21.83 6.08 -17.20
N ASN A 222 -20.71 6.36 -17.88
CA ASN A 222 -19.48 6.93 -17.31
C ASN A 222 -18.87 6.09 -16.17
N SER A 223 -19.17 4.79 -16.10
CA SER A 223 -18.59 3.86 -15.12
C SER A 223 -17.69 2.85 -15.81
N ASN A 224 -16.38 3.08 -15.79
CA ASN A 224 -15.39 2.19 -16.40
C ASN A 224 -14.81 1.20 -15.38
N ILE A 225 -15.69 0.41 -14.75
CA ILE A 225 -15.29 -0.51 -13.67
C ILE A 225 -14.87 -1.90 -14.17
N TYR A 226 -15.29 -2.33 -15.36
CA TYR A 226 -14.98 -3.66 -15.88
C TYR A 226 -13.77 -3.64 -16.84
N PRO A 227 -12.72 -4.45 -16.60
CA PRO A 227 -11.57 -4.54 -17.48
C PRO A 227 -11.97 -5.10 -18.86
N SER A 228 -11.18 -4.80 -19.90
CA SER A 228 -11.40 -5.38 -21.23
C SER A 228 -11.29 -6.90 -21.18
N TYR A 229 -11.97 -7.58 -22.11
CA TYR A 229 -11.93 -9.03 -22.18
C TYR A 229 -10.51 -9.56 -22.46
N ASP A 230 -9.65 -8.80 -23.13
CA ASP A 230 -8.24 -9.20 -23.35
C ASP A 230 -7.47 -9.29 -22.04
N LYS A 231 -7.69 -8.36 -21.10
CA LYS A 231 -7.09 -8.43 -19.76
C LYS A 231 -7.63 -9.61 -18.96
N VAL A 232 -8.93 -9.88 -19.09
CA VAL A 232 -9.57 -11.07 -18.50
C VAL A 232 -8.98 -12.34 -19.10
N LEU A 233 -8.72 -12.39 -20.41
CA LEU A 233 -8.14 -13.54 -21.09
C LEU A 233 -6.72 -13.82 -20.60
N ILE A 234 -5.90 -12.78 -20.41
CA ILE A 234 -4.57 -12.92 -19.81
C ILE A 234 -4.68 -13.52 -18.40
N ALA A 235 -5.59 -13.01 -17.56
CA ALA A 235 -5.82 -13.56 -16.22
C ALA A 235 -6.34 -15.01 -16.24
N LYS A 236 -7.20 -15.38 -17.20
CA LYS A 236 -7.64 -16.77 -17.39
C LYS A 236 -6.47 -17.69 -17.73
N LYS A 237 -5.61 -17.27 -18.67
CA LYS A 237 -4.44 -18.06 -19.09
C LYS A 237 -3.46 -18.31 -17.93
N GLN A 238 -3.32 -17.36 -17.01
CA GLN A 238 -2.53 -17.55 -15.78
C GLN A 238 -3.10 -18.61 -14.84
N CYS A 239 -4.36 -18.99 -15.00
CA CYS A 239 -5.02 -20.04 -14.21
C CYS A 239 -5.01 -21.41 -14.90
N TYR A 240 -4.39 -21.53 -16.08
CA TYR A 240 -4.31 -22.79 -16.80
C TYR A 240 -3.00 -23.51 -16.43
N PRO A 241 -3.04 -24.82 -16.14
CA PRO A 241 -1.83 -25.61 -15.97
C PRO A 241 -1.09 -25.74 -17.30
N ASN A 242 0.19 -26.10 -17.22
CA ASN A 242 1.00 -26.37 -18.40
C ASN A 242 0.67 -27.74 -19.01
N ASN A 243 1.10 -27.95 -20.25
CA ASN A 243 1.06 -29.24 -20.95
C ASN A 243 -0.33 -29.88 -21.06
N VAL A 244 -1.37 -29.08 -21.28
CA VAL A 244 -2.71 -29.60 -21.59
C VAL A 244 -2.68 -30.30 -22.94
N ILE A 245 -3.00 -31.59 -22.96
CA ILE A 245 -3.06 -32.44 -24.15
C ILE A 245 -4.53 -32.56 -24.56
N ILE A 246 -4.85 -32.15 -25.79
CA ILE A 246 -6.21 -32.20 -26.33
C ILE A 246 -6.18 -32.97 -27.63
N THR A 247 -7.04 -33.98 -27.74
CA THR A 247 -7.30 -34.76 -28.95
C THR A 247 -8.80 -34.71 -29.27
N GLU A 248 -9.21 -35.31 -30.37
CA GLU A 248 -10.64 -35.38 -30.74
C GLU A 248 -11.48 -36.16 -29.71
N CYS A 249 -10.86 -37.11 -29.01
CA CYS A 249 -11.55 -38.06 -28.14
C CYS A 249 -11.26 -37.83 -26.65
N SER A 250 -10.34 -36.93 -26.31
CA SER A 250 -9.89 -36.74 -24.93
C SER A 250 -9.27 -35.37 -24.69
N ALA A 251 -9.31 -34.95 -23.43
CA ALA A 251 -8.49 -33.86 -22.92
C ALA A 251 -7.85 -34.32 -21.61
N GLU A 252 -6.52 -34.27 -21.53
CA GLU A 252 -5.75 -34.75 -20.38
C GLU A 252 -4.69 -33.72 -19.98
N ILE A 253 -4.38 -33.68 -18.68
CA ILE A 253 -3.33 -32.88 -18.12
C ILE A 253 -2.42 -33.83 -17.34
N PRO A 254 -1.09 -33.83 -17.57
CA PRO A 254 -0.16 -34.59 -16.74
C PRO A 254 -0.39 -34.29 -15.26
N LEU A 255 -0.53 -35.34 -14.45
CA LEU A 255 -0.96 -35.21 -13.07
C LEU A 255 0.00 -34.32 -12.26
N GLN A 256 1.31 -34.45 -12.51
CA GLN A 256 2.34 -33.62 -11.90
C GLN A 256 2.11 -32.12 -12.17
N ASP A 257 1.91 -31.73 -13.43
CA ASP A 257 1.72 -30.33 -13.82
C ASP A 257 0.46 -29.75 -13.17
N LEU A 258 -0.61 -30.54 -13.12
CA LEU A 258 -1.86 -30.15 -12.51
C LEU A 258 -1.74 -29.95 -10.99
N LEU A 259 -1.08 -30.88 -10.29
CA LEU A 259 -0.83 -30.81 -8.85
C LEU A 259 0.10 -29.64 -8.49
N ASN A 260 1.19 -29.48 -9.24
CA ASN A 260 2.14 -28.39 -9.07
C ASN A 260 1.46 -27.02 -9.24
N HIS A 261 0.69 -26.86 -10.32
CA HIS A 261 -0.07 -25.65 -10.55
C HIS A 261 -1.09 -25.41 -9.43
N THR A 262 -1.74 -26.46 -8.91
CA THR A 262 -2.69 -26.34 -7.80
C THR A 262 -2.00 -25.88 -6.52
N ALA A 263 -0.87 -26.48 -6.15
CA ALA A 263 -0.08 -26.10 -4.99
C ALA A 263 0.38 -24.63 -5.07
N GLN A 264 0.91 -24.22 -6.23
CA GLN A 264 1.32 -22.84 -6.47
C GLN A 264 0.15 -21.85 -6.27
N ARG A 265 -1.06 -22.19 -6.76
CA ARG A 265 -2.24 -21.33 -6.59
C ARG A 265 -2.73 -21.28 -5.15
N ILE A 266 -2.60 -22.37 -4.38
CA ILE A 266 -2.91 -22.39 -2.95
C ILE A 266 -1.96 -21.47 -2.16
N LEU A 267 -0.66 -21.50 -2.47
CA LEU A 267 0.33 -20.64 -1.82
C LEU A 267 0.11 -19.15 -2.11
N GLN A 268 -0.57 -18.80 -3.20
CA GLN A 268 -0.94 -17.43 -3.55
C GLN A 268 -2.18 -16.90 -2.80
N ILE A 269 -2.85 -17.73 -2.00
CA ILE A 269 -4.01 -17.29 -1.22
C ILE A 269 -3.53 -16.30 -0.15
N PRO A 270 -4.14 -15.10 0.00
CA PRO A 270 -3.65 -14.07 0.92
C PRO A 270 -3.46 -14.55 2.37
N SER A 271 -4.38 -15.38 2.88
CA SER A 271 -4.28 -15.95 4.23
C SER A 271 -3.12 -16.93 4.40
N VAL A 272 -2.67 -17.55 3.31
CA VAL A 272 -1.50 -18.44 3.29
C VAL A 272 -0.23 -17.61 3.12
N GLN A 273 -0.23 -16.60 2.24
CA GLN A 273 0.94 -15.72 2.02
C GLN A 273 1.33 -14.91 3.27
N SER A 274 0.36 -14.52 4.10
CA SER A 274 0.63 -13.74 5.31
C SER A 274 1.39 -14.50 6.41
N MET A 275 1.65 -15.80 6.25
CA MET A 275 2.39 -16.59 7.23
C MET A 275 3.90 -16.39 7.04
N ASN A 276 4.54 -15.59 7.88
CA ASN A 276 6.01 -15.46 7.93
C ASN A 276 6.62 -16.68 8.64
N ILE A 277 6.66 -17.80 7.95
CA ILE A 277 7.19 -19.05 8.48
C ILE A 277 8.31 -19.53 7.56
N ASN A 278 9.42 -19.98 8.15
CA ASN A 278 10.49 -20.66 7.43
C ASN A 278 10.04 -22.10 7.17
N ILE A 279 9.31 -22.31 6.07
CA ILE A 279 8.71 -23.60 5.74
C ILE A 279 9.66 -24.39 4.84
N GLU A 280 10.13 -25.54 5.30
CA GLU A 280 11.07 -26.37 4.54
C GLU A 280 10.36 -27.43 3.67
N LYS A 281 9.34 -28.09 4.22
CA LYS A 281 8.63 -29.19 3.55
C LYS A 281 7.12 -29.10 3.80
N CYS A 282 6.34 -29.16 2.72
CA CYS A 282 4.89 -29.31 2.74
C CYS A 282 4.43 -30.60 2.05
N GLU A 283 3.27 -31.07 2.46
CA GLU A 283 2.52 -32.17 1.87
C GLU A 283 1.12 -31.64 1.49
N LEU A 284 0.76 -31.76 0.22
CA LEU A 284 -0.59 -31.50 -0.28
C LEU A 284 -1.38 -32.82 -0.28
N LEU A 285 -2.27 -32.99 0.69
CA LEU A 285 -3.19 -34.11 0.74
C LEU A 285 -4.39 -33.83 -0.16
N SER A 286 -4.67 -34.76 -1.06
CA SER A 286 -5.77 -34.73 -2.01
C SER A 286 -6.53 -36.04 -2.02
N LYS A 287 -7.80 -35.98 -2.42
CA LYS A 287 -8.56 -37.17 -2.83
C LYS A 287 -8.79 -37.12 -4.33
N TRP A 288 -8.88 -38.26 -4.99
CA TRP A 288 -9.13 -38.33 -6.42
C TRP A 288 -10.03 -39.52 -6.74
N GLY A 289 -10.53 -39.52 -7.97
CA GLY A 289 -11.23 -40.66 -8.52
C GLY A 289 -11.79 -40.39 -9.91
N CYS A 290 -12.78 -41.18 -10.28
CA CYS A 290 -13.37 -41.17 -11.60
C CYS A 290 -14.87 -41.48 -11.56
N ASP A 291 -15.57 -41.01 -12.57
CA ASP A 291 -17.00 -41.24 -12.75
C ASP A 291 -17.37 -41.26 -14.23
N GLY A 292 -18.33 -42.13 -14.57
CA GLY A 292 -18.88 -42.29 -15.90
C GLY A 292 -20.25 -41.63 -16.03
N SER A 293 -20.45 -40.86 -17.10
CA SER A 293 -21.74 -40.26 -17.43
C SER A 293 -22.14 -40.63 -18.84
N ASN A 294 -23.34 -41.20 -18.98
CA ASN A 294 -23.88 -41.64 -20.26
C ASN A 294 -25.02 -40.71 -20.70
N GLY A 295 -25.41 -40.78 -21.97
CA GLY A 295 -26.56 -40.03 -22.50
C GLY A 295 -26.24 -38.57 -22.81
N GLN A 296 -24.98 -38.28 -23.12
CA GLN A 296 -24.55 -36.96 -23.57
C GLN A 296 -25.10 -36.65 -24.97
N SER A 297 -25.22 -35.36 -25.28
CA SER A 297 -25.67 -34.93 -26.61
C SER A 297 -24.63 -35.31 -27.66
N GLN A 298 -25.08 -36.00 -28.71
CA GLN A 298 -24.22 -36.41 -29.82
C GLN A 298 -24.12 -35.30 -30.86
N TYR A 299 -22.89 -34.98 -31.24
CA TYR A 299 -22.56 -34.04 -32.28
C TYR A 299 -22.22 -34.80 -33.58
N ARG A 300 -22.35 -34.10 -34.71
CA ARG A 300 -21.93 -34.64 -36.01
C ARG A 300 -20.42 -34.51 -36.17
N ILE A 301 -19.68 -35.27 -35.37
CA ILE A 301 -18.22 -35.32 -35.36
C ILE A 301 -17.78 -36.58 -36.11
N ASN A 302 -16.80 -36.43 -37.00
CA ASN A 302 -16.09 -37.57 -37.57
C ASN A 302 -14.89 -37.86 -36.67
N PHE A 303 -14.92 -38.99 -35.98
CA PHE A 303 -13.75 -39.48 -35.26
C PHE A 303 -12.79 -40.15 -36.25
N ASP A 304 -11.50 -39.90 -36.10
CA ASP A 304 -10.50 -40.52 -36.95
C ASP A 304 -10.56 -42.07 -36.86
N SER A 305 -10.62 -42.75 -38.01
CA SER A 305 -10.95 -44.18 -38.12
C SER A 305 -9.81 -45.13 -37.71
N SER A 306 -8.65 -44.57 -37.31
CA SER A 306 -7.47 -45.30 -36.86
C SER A 306 -7.59 -45.86 -35.44
N THR A 307 -8.54 -45.36 -34.64
CA THR A 307 -8.84 -45.89 -33.30
C THR A 307 -9.63 -47.20 -33.37
N LYS A 308 -9.04 -48.31 -32.87
CA LYS A 308 -9.62 -49.67 -32.82
C LYS A 308 -10.92 -49.81 -32.00
N GLN A 309 -11.38 -48.74 -31.36
CA GLN A 309 -12.56 -48.71 -30.51
C GLN A 309 -13.61 -47.79 -31.16
N SER A 310 -14.87 -48.19 -31.17
CA SER A 310 -15.98 -47.34 -31.61
C SER A 310 -16.13 -46.17 -30.63
N VAL A 311 -15.38 -45.09 -30.86
CA VAL A 311 -15.47 -43.87 -30.07
C VAL A 311 -16.82 -43.23 -30.33
N THR A 312 -17.50 -42.83 -29.26
CA THR A 312 -18.75 -42.08 -29.34
C THR A 312 -18.71 -40.96 -28.32
N ASP A 313 -19.32 -39.83 -28.65
CA ASP A 313 -19.52 -38.71 -27.74
C ASP A 313 -20.78 -38.85 -26.85
N SER A 314 -21.43 -40.02 -26.88
CA SER A 314 -22.59 -40.33 -26.04
C SER A 314 -22.23 -40.65 -24.59
N ASP A 315 -21.01 -41.14 -24.37
CA ASP A 315 -20.48 -41.54 -23.08
C ASP A 315 -19.23 -40.72 -22.75
N MET A 316 -19.19 -40.18 -21.54
CA MET A 316 -18.06 -39.41 -21.03
C MET A 316 -17.53 -40.08 -19.76
N PHE A 317 -16.23 -40.33 -19.73
CA PHE A 317 -15.52 -40.83 -18.57
C PHE A 317 -14.53 -39.78 -18.08
N MET A 318 -14.70 -39.36 -16.82
CA MET A 318 -13.98 -38.22 -16.25
C MET A 318 -13.17 -38.64 -15.03
N PHE A 319 -11.96 -38.11 -14.92
CA PHE A 319 -11.10 -38.25 -13.76
C PHE A 319 -10.86 -36.88 -13.14
N SER A 320 -10.89 -36.81 -11.82
CA SER A 320 -10.71 -35.54 -11.11
C SER A 320 -10.07 -35.77 -9.75
N PHE A 321 -9.46 -34.71 -9.21
CA PHE A 321 -9.03 -34.68 -7.81
C PHE A 321 -9.51 -33.42 -7.10
N VAL A 322 -9.49 -33.48 -5.78
CA VAL A 322 -9.84 -32.37 -4.89
C VAL A 322 -8.72 -32.22 -3.87
N PRO A 323 -8.04 -31.06 -3.81
CA PRO A 323 -7.11 -30.77 -2.73
C PRO A 323 -7.89 -30.61 -1.42
N LEU A 324 -7.45 -31.30 -0.37
CA LEU A 324 -8.12 -31.35 0.93
C LEU A 324 -7.45 -30.41 1.93
N GLN A 325 -6.13 -30.54 2.07
CA GLN A 325 -5.34 -29.69 2.97
C GLN A 325 -3.87 -29.69 2.55
N MET A 326 -3.20 -28.59 2.85
CA MET A 326 -1.75 -28.45 2.74
C MET A 326 -1.20 -28.33 4.15
N SER A 327 -0.32 -29.26 4.49
CA SER A 327 0.34 -29.31 5.79
C SER A 327 1.84 -29.21 5.63
N CYS A 328 2.51 -28.50 6.52
CA CYS A 328 3.95 -28.30 6.44
C CYS A 328 4.63 -28.60 7.77
N THR A 329 5.86 -29.07 7.68
CA THR A 329 6.70 -29.38 8.84
C THR A 329 7.53 -28.15 9.18
N ILE A 330 7.42 -27.71 10.44
CA ILE A 330 8.15 -26.58 11.01
C ILE A 330 8.69 -27.09 12.35
N ASP A 331 10.01 -27.08 12.54
CA ASP A 331 10.66 -27.57 13.78
C ASP A 331 10.12 -28.94 14.23
N ASP A 332 10.11 -29.91 13.32
CA ASP A 332 9.58 -31.29 13.48
C ASP A 332 8.08 -31.42 13.80
N ASN A 333 7.34 -30.31 13.85
CA ASN A 333 5.90 -30.29 14.09
C ASN A 333 5.13 -30.07 12.79
N LYS A 334 4.03 -30.81 12.59
CA LYS A 334 3.18 -30.71 11.40
C LYS A 334 2.05 -29.71 11.62
N PHE A 335 2.04 -28.65 10.82
CA PHE A 335 1.01 -27.59 10.85
C PHE A 335 0.20 -27.57 9.57
N ILE A 336 -1.11 -27.29 9.66
CA ILE A 336 -1.97 -27.12 8.48
C ILE A 336 -2.01 -25.65 8.10
N ILE A 337 -1.41 -25.29 6.95
CA ILE A 337 -1.38 -23.91 6.46
C ILE A 337 -2.59 -23.58 5.58
N TRP A 338 -3.20 -24.60 4.98
CA TRP A 338 -4.40 -24.44 4.17
C TRP A 338 -5.30 -25.66 4.32
N LYS A 339 -6.59 -25.41 4.48
CA LYS A 339 -7.62 -26.45 4.51
C LYS A 339 -8.77 -26.04 3.59
N ASN A 340 -9.20 -26.97 2.75
CA ASN A 340 -10.34 -26.75 1.87
C ASN A 340 -11.61 -26.55 2.72
N PRO A 341 -12.28 -25.39 2.62
CA PRO A 341 -13.47 -25.10 3.42
C PRO A 341 -14.69 -25.91 2.98
N ARG A 342 -14.70 -26.45 1.75
CA ARG A 342 -15.82 -27.19 1.16
C ARG A 342 -15.31 -28.37 0.33
N THR A 343 -14.84 -29.43 1.00
CA THR A 343 -14.25 -30.63 0.37
C THR A 343 -15.21 -31.44 -0.52
N SER A 344 -16.51 -31.18 -0.44
CA SER A 344 -17.55 -31.81 -1.28
C SER A 344 -18.12 -30.88 -2.35
N SER A 345 -17.58 -29.67 -2.49
CA SER A 345 -18.03 -28.70 -3.50
C SER A 345 -17.36 -28.94 -4.84
N THR A 346 -18.14 -28.92 -5.92
CA THR A 346 -17.64 -29.00 -7.31
C THR A 346 -16.63 -27.91 -7.65
N ARG A 347 -16.71 -26.73 -6.99
CA ARG A 347 -15.76 -25.62 -7.16
C ARG A 347 -14.29 -25.96 -6.87
N PHE A 348 -14.02 -26.99 -6.08
CA PHE A 348 -12.66 -27.46 -5.77
C PHE A 348 -12.30 -28.75 -6.51
N CYS A 349 -13.21 -29.29 -7.33
CA CYS A 349 -12.96 -30.47 -8.15
C CYS A 349 -12.19 -30.05 -9.39
N ARG A 350 -10.97 -30.57 -9.51
CA ARG A 350 -10.01 -30.25 -10.57
C ARG A 350 -9.96 -31.42 -11.55
N PRO A 351 -10.34 -31.23 -12.83
CA PRO A 351 -10.31 -32.30 -13.80
C PRO A 351 -8.87 -32.69 -14.14
N ILE A 352 -8.60 -33.99 -14.12
CA ILE A 352 -7.34 -34.60 -14.57
C ILE A 352 -7.45 -34.92 -16.06
N LYS A 353 -8.52 -35.64 -16.44
CA LYS A 353 -8.80 -35.99 -17.83
C LYS A 353 -10.29 -36.21 -18.10
N PHE A 354 -10.67 -35.96 -19.35
CA PHE A 354 -11.95 -36.27 -19.96
C PHE A 354 -11.71 -37.22 -21.13
N LEU A 355 -12.52 -38.27 -21.21
CA LEU A 355 -12.46 -39.28 -22.26
C LEU A 355 -13.86 -39.48 -22.84
N LEU A 356 -14.00 -39.46 -24.17
CA LEU A 356 -15.21 -39.90 -24.86
C LEU A 356 -15.21 -41.42 -24.96
N LYS A 357 -15.45 -42.06 -23.81
CA LYS A 357 -15.36 -43.51 -23.63
C LYS A 357 -16.40 -43.96 -22.62
N LYS A 358 -16.96 -45.13 -22.84
CA LYS A 358 -17.85 -45.77 -21.88
C LYS A 358 -17.10 -46.28 -20.66
N GLU A 359 -17.67 -46.08 -19.48
CA GLU A 359 -17.18 -46.62 -18.21
C GLU A 359 -17.50 -48.14 -18.12
N THR A 360 -16.54 -48.96 -18.57
CA THR A 360 -16.54 -50.43 -18.41
C THR A 360 -15.50 -50.86 -17.38
N ALA A 361 -15.57 -52.12 -16.91
CA ALA A 361 -14.60 -52.64 -15.93
C ALA A 361 -13.16 -52.67 -16.48
N GLU A 362 -12.98 -52.97 -17.77
CA GLU A 362 -11.69 -52.96 -18.46
C GLU A 362 -11.15 -51.54 -18.58
N ASN A 363 -11.98 -50.61 -19.08
CA ASN A 363 -11.61 -49.21 -19.27
C ASN A 363 -11.29 -48.54 -17.93
N THR A 364 -12.06 -48.84 -16.89
CA THR A 364 -11.83 -48.31 -15.53
C THR A 364 -10.46 -48.75 -15.01
N ARG A 365 -10.16 -50.05 -15.07
CA ARG A 365 -8.86 -50.58 -14.62
C ARG A 365 -7.70 -50.01 -15.41
N GLU A 366 -7.81 -49.99 -16.74
CA GLU A 366 -6.77 -49.45 -17.62
C GLU A 366 -6.48 -47.98 -17.27
N GLU A 367 -7.51 -47.14 -17.19
CA GLU A 367 -7.35 -45.71 -17.00
C GLU A 367 -6.98 -45.32 -15.57
N VAL A 368 -7.44 -46.08 -14.56
CA VAL A 368 -7.02 -45.93 -13.16
C VAL A 368 -5.55 -46.32 -13.01
N ASN A 369 -5.11 -47.44 -13.59
CA ASN A 369 -3.71 -47.87 -13.54
C ASN A 369 -2.77 -46.82 -14.17
N LYS A 370 -3.19 -46.16 -15.26
CA LYS A 370 -2.43 -45.05 -15.85
C LYS A 370 -2.24 -43.88 -14.87
N VAL A 371 -3.29 -43.54 -14.10
CA VAL A 371 -3.21 -42.47 -13.10
C VAL A 371 -2.41 -42.91 -11.88
N GLU A 372 -2.59 -44.14 -11.39
CA GLU A 372 -1.78 -44.70 -10.29
C GLU A 372 -0.30 -44.74 -10.67
N THR A 373 0.04 -45.13 -11.90
CA THR A 373 1.43 -45.07 -12.40
C THR A 373 1.96 -43.63 -12.42
N GLN A 374 1.14 -42.64 -12.76
CA GLN A 374 1.56 -41.23 -12.65
C GLN A 374 1.76 -40.81 -11.19
N ILE A 375 0.92 -41.28 -10.26
CA ILE A 375 1.03 -41.02 -8.81
C ILE A 375 2.34 -41.59 -8.26
N ASP A 376 2.68 -42.83 -8.62
CA ASP A 376 3.89 -43.50 -8.15
C ASP A 376 5.18 -42.82 -8.65
N ASN A 377 5.09 -42.12 -9.78
CA ASN A 377 6.20 -41.37 -10.38
C ASN A 377 6.16 -39.85 -10.07
N LEU A 378 5.33 -39.41 -9.12
CA LEU A 378 5.29 -38.00 -8.72
C LEU A 378 6.59 -37.58 -8.04
N ASN A 379 7.11 -36.44 -8.46
CA ASN A 379 8.27 -35.79 -7.89
C ASN A 379 7.86 -34.70 -6.91
N THR A 380 8.69 -34.51 -5.90
CA THR A 380 8.63 -33.31 -5.03
C THR A 380 8.98 -32.08 -5.87
N ILE A 381 8.21 -31.00 -5.73
CA ILE A 381 8.47 -29.74 -6.42
C ILE A 381 9.08 -28.70 -5.48
N ASP A 382 10.08 -27.97 -5.95
CA ASP A 382 10.57 -26.75 -5.33
C ASP A 382 9.77 -25.53 -5.83
N LEU A 383 9.04 -24.88 -4.93
CA LEU A 383 8.28 -23.66 -5.18
C LEU A 383 8.89 -22.50 -4.40
N ILE A 384 8.85 -21.29 -4.97
CA ILE A 384 9.29 -20.08 -4.26
C ILE A 384 8.16 -19.59 -3.36
N TYR A 385 8.44 -19.45 -2.06
CA TYR A 385 7.51 -18.94 -1.06
C TYR A 385 8.24 -18.00 -0.08
N ASN A 386 7.76 -16.75 0.08
CA ASN A 386 8.38 -15.72 0.92
C ASN A 386 9.91 -15.61 0.75
N ASP A 387 10.37 -15.57 -0.51
CA ASP A 387 11.78 -15.52 -0.91
C ASP A 387 12.65 -16.75 -0.54
N GLY A 388 12.03 -17.82 -0.01
CA GLY A 388 12.64 -19.12 0.25
C GLY A 388 12.19 -20.21 -0.73
N ASN A 389 12.95 -21.32 -0.78
CA ASN A 389 12.57 -22.52 -1.53
C ASN A 389 11.77 -23.46 -0.64
N LEU A 390 10.56 -23.79 -1.07
CA LEU A 390 9.63 -24.68 -0.41
C LEU A 390 9.47 -25.98 -1.19
N LYS A 391 9.74 -27.12 -0.53
CA LYS A 391 9.48 -28.44 -1.11
C LYS A 391 8.05 -28.87 -0.88
N VAL A 392 7.32 -29.21 -1.94
CA VAL A 392 5.95 -29.73 -1.85
C VAL A 392 5.87 -31.15 -2.37
N GLU A 393 5.45 -32.05 -1.49
CA GLU A 393 5.11 -33.45 -1.78
C GLU A 393 3.59 -33.58 -1.98
N HIS A 394 3.16 -34.48 -2.86
CA HIS A 394 1.74 -34.68 -3.15
C HIS A 394 1.29 -36.07 -2.71
N LYS A 395 0.21 -36.13 -1.93
CA LYS A 395 -0.38 -37.38 -1.47
C LYS A 395 -1.83 -37.48 -1.94
N LEU A 396 -2.15 -38.55 -2.66
CA LEU A 396 -3.46 -38.74 -3.28
C LEU A 396 -4.16 -39.99 -2.74
N ILE A 397 -5.42 -39.85 -2.34
CA ILE A 397 -6.27 -40.96 -1.86
C ILE A 397 -7.35 -41.25 -2.90
N PHE A 398 -7.42 -42.49 -3.39
CA PHE A 398 -8.38 -42.91 -4.40
C PHE A 398 -9.77 -43.22 -3.80
N SER A 399 -10.42 -42.19 -3.24
CA SER A 399 -11.68 -42.34 -2.50
C SER A 399 -12.88 -41.63 -3.13
N MET A 400 -12.71 -40.93 -4.26
CA MET A 400 -13.82 -40.33 -5.01
C MET A 400 -14.38 -41.33 -6.01
N VAL A 401 -14.85 -42.46 -5.51
CA VAL A 401 -15.33 -43.58 -6.32
C VAL A 401 -16.69 -44.06 -5.83
N ASP A 402 -17.47 -44.61 -6.75
CA ASP A 402 -18.70 -45.31 -6.44
C ASP A 402 -18.44 -46.81 -6.21
N GLY A 403 -19.51 -47.55 -5.87
CA GLY A 403 -19.40 -48.99 -5.68
C GLY A 403 -19.06 -49.75 -6.96
N LYS A 404 -19.43 -49.24 -8.14
CA LYS A 404 -19.20 -49.89 -9.44
C LYS A 404 -17.71 -49.84 -9.82
N VAL A 405 -17.07 -48.70 -9.61
CA VAL A 405 -15.63 -48.52 -9.76
C VAL A 405 -14.89 -49.41 -8.75
N CYS A 406 -15.31 -49.43 -7.48
CA CYS A 406 -14.72 -50.33 -6.47
C CYS A 406 -14.76 -51.78 -6.96
N ASN A 407 -15.93 -52.27 -7.36
CA ASN A 407 -16.12 -53.63 -7.89
C ASN A 407 -15.23 -53.95 -9.10
N SER A 408 -15.09 -52.98 -10.01
CA SER A 408 -14.24 -53.11 -11.19
C SER A 408 -12.77 -53.26 -10.81
N MET A 409 -12.31 -52.54 -9.78
CA MET A 409 -10.94 -52.59 -9.29
C MET A 409 -10.64 -53.82 -8.43
N THR A 410 -11.64 -54.33 -7.70
CA THR A 410 -11.48 -55.46 -6.77
C THR A 410 -11.92 -56.81 -7.33
N PHE A 411 -12.38 -56.85 -8.59
CA PHE A 411 -12.94 -58.04 -9.23
C PHE A 411 -14.09 -58.67 -8.43
N THR A 412 -14.91 -57.83 -7.80
CA THR A 412 -16.05 -58.27 -6.96
C THR A 412 -17.38 -57.97 -7.63
N SER A 413 -18.42 -58.69 -7.23
CA SER A 413 -19.79 -58.40 -7.67
C SER A 413 -20.40 -57.23 -6.90
N SER A 414 -21.45 -56.62 -7.45
CA SER A 414 -22.21 -55.55 -6.77
C SER A 414 -22.91 -55.99 -5.48
N GLN A 415 -23.08 -57.29 -5.26
CA GLN A 415 -23.71 -57.84 -4.06
C GLN A 415 -22.69 -58.35 -3.03
N THR A 416 -21.40 -58.37 -3.40
CA THR A 416 -20.33 -58.85 -2.52
C THR A 416 -19.62 -57.65 -1.91
N CYS A 417 -19.42 -57.64 -0.60
CA CYS A 417 -18.59 -56.62 0.03
C CYS A 417 -17.16 -56.70 -0.52
N TYR A 418 -16.68 -55.65 -1.17
CA TYR A 418 -15.33 -55.63 -1.72
C TYR A 418 -14.24 -55.68 -0.63
N ILE A 419 -14.54 -55.29 0.61
CA ILE A 419 -13.56 -55.27 1.71
C ILE A 419 -13.35 -56.66 2.34
N CYS A 420 -14.42 -57.35 2.71
CA CYS A 420 -14.36 -58.62 3.44
C CYS A 420 -14.84 -59.84 2.64
N GLY A 421 -15.34 -59.64 1.42
CA GLY A 421 -15.87 -60.72 0.58
C GLY A 421 -17.24 -61.26 1.03
N CYS A 422 -17.87 -60.67 2.06
CA CYS A 422 -19.16 -61.14 2.55
C CYS A 422 -20.23 -61.03 1.45
N THR A 423 -21.02 -62.10 1.29
CA THR A 423 -22.17 -62.15 0.40
C THR A 423 -23.46 -61.93 1.19
N PRO A 424 -24.59 -61.61 0.53
CA PRO A 424 -25.86 -61.37 1.23
C PRO A 424 -26.34 -62.57 2.03
N LYS A 425 -25.95 -63.79 1.63
CA LYS A 425 -26.28 -65.05 2.33
C LYS A 425 -25.72 -65.11 3.75
N HIS A 426 -24.60 -64.43 4.02
CA HIS A 426 -23.89 -64.48 5.31
C HIS A 426 -23.91 -63.14 6.04
N ALA A 427 -24.40 -62.07 5.41
CA ALA A 427 -24.34 -60.71 5.98
C ALA A 427 -25.14 -60.54 7.28
N ASN A 428 -26.18 -61.34 7.50
CA ASN A 428 -26.99 -61.30 8.72
C ASN A 428 -26.42 -62.16 9.88
N ASP A 429 -25.33 -62.90 9.64
CA ASP A 429 -24.68 -63.74 10.65
C ASP A 429 -23.40 -63.04 11.14
N ILE A 430 -23.53 -62.32 12.27
CA ILE A 430 -22.44 -61.49 12.79
C ILE A 430 -21.19 -62.30 13.14
N ASP A 431 -21.35 -63.52 13.68
CA ASP A 431 -20.23 -64.38 14.06
C ASP A 431 -19.46 -64.87 12.84
N LYS A 432 -20.15 -65.15 11.72
CA LYS A 432 -19.49 -65.46 10.45
C LYS A 432 -18.79 -64.23 9.87
N VAL A 433 -19.43 -63.06 9.89
CA VAL A 433 -18.86 -61.83 9.34
C VAL A 433 -17.58 -61.43 10.08
N LEU A 434 -17.56 -61.53 11.42
CA LEU A 434 -16.38 -61.22 12.24
C LEU A 434 -15.18 -62.13 11.97
N LYS A 435 -15.42 -63.34 11.44
CA LYS A 435 -14.36 -64.30 11.07
C LYS A 435 -13.79 -64.05 9.67
N LEU A 436 -14.41 -63.19 8.85
CA LEU A 436 -13.92 -62.89 7.51
C LEU A 436 -12.67 -61.99 7.58
N SER A 437 -11.62 -62.39 6.87
CA SER A 437 -10.44 -61.56 6.69
C SER A 437 -10.76 -60.34 5.83
N THR A 438 -10.41 -59.15 6.30
CA THR A 438 -10.46 -57.93 5.49
C THR A 438 -9.25 -57.83 4.57
N LYS A 439 -9.42 -57.11 3.46
CA LYS A 439 -8.36 -56.79 2.48
C LYS A 439 -7.90 -55.34 2.68
N PRO A 440 -6.81 -55.07 3.42
CA PRO A 440 -6.38 -53.71 3.76
C PRO A 440 -6.07 -52.83 2.54
N GLU A 441 -5.64 -53.44 1.43
CA GLU A 441 -5.39 -52.77 0.15
C GLU A 441 -6.65 -52.09 -0.41
N HIS A 442 -7.85 -52.53 -0.01
CA HIS A 442 -9.12 -51.94 -0.42
C HIS A 442 -9.54 -50.75 0.47
N PHE A 443 -8.85 -50.48 1.58
CA PHE A 443 -9.19 -49.33 2.44
C PHE A 443 -8.93 -48.00 1.74
N LYS A 444 -8.10 -47.98 0.68
CA LYS A 444 -7.84 -46.78 -0.14
C LYS A 444 -9.10 -46.19 -0.78
N PHE A 445 -10.14 -47.00 -1.00
CA PHE A 445 -11.42 -46.57 -1.59
C PHE A 445 -12.28 -45.74 -0.62
N GLY A 446 -11.98 -45.79 0.69
CA GLY A 446 -12.77 -45.11 1.71
C GLY A 446 -14.22 -45.58 1.76
N LEU A 447 -15.10 -44.76 2.36
CA LEU A 447 -16.53 -45.02 2.42
C LEU A 447 -17.30 -44.04 1.52
N SER A 448 -17.98 -44.58 0.51
CA SER A 448 -18.82 -43.78 -0.40
C SER A 448 -20.14 -43.40 0.27
N THR A 449 -20.14 -42.32 1.05
CA THR A 449 -21.31 -41.89 1.84
C THR A 449 -22.54 -41.59 0.98
N LEU A 450 -22.35 -41.02 -0.21
CA LEU A 450 -23.45 -40.74 -1.15
C LEU A 450 -24.21 -42.01 -1.52
N HIS A 451 -23.49 -43.03 -1.98
CA HIS A 451 -24.10 -44.29 -2.38
C HIS A 451 -24.62 -45.09 -1.18
N ALA A 452 -23.99 -44.97 -0.01
CA ALA A 452 -24.51 -45.58 1.21
C ALA A 452 -25.94 -45.09 1.53
N TRP A 453 -26.20 -43.78 1.46
CA TRP A 453 -27.53 -43.22 1.67
C TRP A 453 -28.54 -43.66 0.61
N ILE A 454 -28.16 -43.63 -0.67
CA ILE A 454 -29.03 -44.05 -1.78
C ILE A 454 -29.41 -45.52 -1.63
N ARG A 455 -28.44 -46.40 -1.40
CA ARG A 455 -28.66 -47.85 -1.26
C ARG A 455 -29.43 -48.19 0.01
N PHE A 456 -29.20 -47.46 1.10
CA PHE A 456 -29.97 -47.65 2.33
C PHE A 456 -31.45 -47.30 2.12
N PHE A 457 -31.74 -46.17 1.47
CA PHE A 457 -33.12 -45.81 1.14
C PHE A 457 -33.79 -46.80 0.19
N GLU A 458 -33.08 -47.23 -0.87
CA GLU A 458 -33.54 -48.30 -1.78
C GLU A 458 -33.84 -49.60 -1.02
N CYS A 459 -33.00 -49.98 -0.07
CA CYS A 459 -33.22 -51.13 0.80
C CYS A 459 -34.50 -50.99 1.62
N LEU A 460 -34.76 -49.83 2.24
CA LEU A 460 -35.98 -49.58 2.99
C LEU A 460 -37.24 -49.63 2.11
N LEU A 461 -37.20 -49.07 0.90
CA LEU A 461 -38.28 -49.19 -0.07
C LEU A 461 -38.53 -50.65 -0.42
N HIS A 462 -37.47 -51.40 -0.70
CA HIS A 462 -37.55 -52.82 -0.96
C HIS A 462 -38.13 -53.62 0.20
N VAL A 463 -37.80 -53.29 1.44
CA VAL A 463 -38.43 -53.88 2.63
C VAL A 463 -39.92 -53.52 2.67
N SER A 464 -40.29 -52.24 2.47
CA SER A 464 -41.69 -51.82 2.50
C SER A 464 -42.56 -52.53 1.47
N TYR A 465 -42.06 -52.72 0.25
CA TYR A 465 -42.78 -53.43 -0.82
C TYR A 465 -42.91 -54.94 -0.57
N ARG A 466 -42.13 -55.48 0.38
CA ARG A 466 -42.05 -56.89 0.70
C ARG A 466 -42.66 -57.24 2.06
N LEU A 467 -43.24 -56.27 2.78
CA LEU A 467 -43.78 -56.53 4.13
C LEU A 467 -44.89 -57.60 4.15
N ASP A 468 -45.64 -57.73 3.06
CA ASP A 468 -46.72 -58.70 2.95
C ASP A 468 -46.21 -60.15 2.91
N PHE A 469 -45.13 -60.41 2.16
CA PHE A 469 -44.61 -61.77 1.94
C PHE A 469 -43.29 -62.07 2.68
N LYS A 470 -42.59 -61.05 3.17
CA LYS A 470 -41.42 -61.13 4.08
C LYS A 470 -40.26 -61.99 3.56
N THR A 471 -40.12 -62.12 2.25
CA THR A 471 -38.98 -62.80 1.62
C THR A 471 -38.14 -61.83 0.80
N TRP A 472 -36.82 -62.04 0.78
CA TRP A 472 -35.90 -61.21 -0.01
C TRP A 472 -36.10 -61.42 -1.53
N GLN A 473 -36.24 -62.68 -1.95
CA GLN A 473 -36.55 -63.08 -3.33
C GLN A 473 -38.02 -63.49 -3.45
N LYS A 474 -38.71 -62.99 -4.48
CA LYS A 474 -39.96 -63.59 -4.96
C LYS A 474 -39.56 -64.86 -5.71
N THR A 475 -39.77 -66.01 -5.09
CA THR A 475 -39.84 -67.31 -5.79
C THR A 475 -41.15 -67.42 -6.55
#